data_AF-A0AAW7YS89-F1
#
_entry.id   AF-A0AAW7YS89-F1
#
_cell.length_a   1.000
_cell.length_b   1.000
_cell.length_c   1.000
_cell.angle_alpha   90.00
_cell.angle_beta   90.00
_cell.angle_gamma   90.00
#
_symmetry.space_group_name_H-M   'P 1'
#
loop_
_entity.id
_entity.type
_entity.pdbx_description
1 polymer ?
#
loop_
_entity_poly.entity_id
_entity_poly.type
_entity_poly.pdbx_seq_one_letter_code
_entity_poly.pdbx_strand_id
1 'polypeptide(L)' 'GLLNIKRTRSELVESGQNDHNNIIHQITGIEVVSFHSDLSTVTGERVIVFKLKDNF' A
#
# COMPACT_ATOMS: atom_id res chain seq x y z
N GLY A 1 -27.61 -4.67 5.31
CA GLY A 1 -27.08 -3.36 5.71
C GLY A 1 -25.60 -3.41 6.07
N LEU A 2 -25.24 -4.01 7.21
CA LEU A 2 -23.88 -4.02 7.75
C LEU A 2 -22.81 -4.80 6.95
N LEU A 3 -23.22 -5.77 6.12
CA LEU A 3 -22.29 -6.61 5.35
C LEU A 3 -21.64 -5.87 4.16
N ASN A 4 -22.33 -4.89 3.57
CA ASN A 4 -21.81 -4.17 2.39
C ASN A 4 -20.72 -3.16 2.77
N ILE A 5 -20.81 -2.54 3.94
CA ILE A 5 -19.85 -1.54 4.40
C ILE A 5 -18.48 -2.18 4.69
N LYS A 6 -18.47 -3.42 5.20
CA LYS A 6 -17.23 -4.17 5.43
C LYS A 6 -16.51 -4.57 4.14
N ARG A 7 -17.26 -4.82 3.05
CA ARG A 7 -16.68 -5.22 1.75
C ARG A 7 -16.05 -4.04 1.01
N THR A 8 -16.76 -2.91 0.95
CA THR A 8 -16.26 -1.70 0.26
C THR A 8 -15.00 -1.13 0.91
N ARG A 9 -14.81 -1.34 2.22
CA ARG A 9 -13.62 -0.84 2.92
C ARG A 9 -12.35 -1.65 2.59
N SER A 10 -12.47 -2.94 2.28
CA SER A 10 -11.35 -3.77 1.84
C SER A 10 -10.93 -3.43 0.42
N GLU A 11 -11.90 -3.24 -0.48
CA GLU A 11 -11.66 -2.93 -1.91
C GLU A 11 -10.91 -1.60 -2.11
N LEU A 12 -11.21 -0.57 -1.30
CA LEU A 12 -10.54 0.74 -1.36
C LEU A 12 -9.08 0.70 -0.88
N VAL A 13 -8.73 -0.21 0.04
CA VAL A 13 -7.35 -0.35 0.55
C VAL A 13 -6.51 -1.22 -0.40
N GLU A 14 -7.10 -2.27 -0.98
CA GLU A 14 -6.43 -3.10 -1.99
C GLU A 14 -6.15 -2.33 -3.29
N SER A 15 -7.07 -1.47 -3.75
CA SER A 15 -6.84 -0.63 -4.93
C SER A 15 -5.63 0.29 -4.74
N GLY A 16 -5.53 0.91 -3.56
CA GLY A 16 -4.42 1.82 -3.26
C GLY A 16 -3.07 1.11 -3.29
N GLN A 17 -2.95 -0.08 -2.74
CA GLN A 17 -1.67 -0.81 -2.72
C GLN A 17 -1.19 -1.16 -4.14
N ASN A 18 -2.08 -1.62 -5.02
CA ASN A 18 -1.72 -1.94 -6.41
C ASN A 18 -1.29 -0.68 -7.18
N ASP A 19 -2.00 0.44 -7.01
CA ASP A 19 -1.64 1.70 -7.67
C ASP A 19 -0.26 2.20 -7.20
N HIS A 20 0.00 2.15 -5.90
CA HIS A 20 1.31 2.54 -5.36
C HIS A 20 2.42 1.60 -5.85
N ASN A 21 2.19 0.29 -5.88
CA ASN A 21 3.17 -0.67 -6.39
C ASN A 21 3.48 -0.42 -7.87
N ASN A 22 2.47 -0.10 -8.68
CA ASN A 22 2.67 0.22 -10.09
C ASN A 22 3.45 1.52 -10.28
N ILE A 23 3.15 2.56 -9.50
CA ILE A 23 3.91 3.83 -9.53
C ILE A 23 5.38 3.59 -9.16
N ILE A 24 5.65 2.82 -8.09
CA ILE A 24 7.02 2.50 -7.67
C ILE A 24 7.73 1.68 -8.75
N HIS A 25 7.06 0.73 -9.38
CA HIS A 25 7.62 -0.04 -10.48
C HIS A 25 7.92 0.83 -11.72
N GLN A 26 7.03 1.78 -12.06
CA GLN A 26 7.25 2.71 -13.17
C GLN A 26 8.45 3.64 -12.93
N ILE A 27 8.69 4.03 -11.68
CA ILE A 27 9.81 4.93 -11.32
C ILE A 27 11.13 4.16 -11.20
N THR A 28 11.11 2.98 -10.58
CA THR A 28 12.34 2.24 -10.23
C THR A 28 12.69 1.14 -11.23
N GLY A 29 11.72 0.63 -11.99
CA GLY A 29 11.84 -0.56 -12.83
C GLY A 29 11.84 -1.88 -12.05
N ILE A 30 11.68 -1.83 -10.71
CA ILE A 30 11.84 -3.00 -9.84
C ILE A 30 10.49 -3.39 -9.24
N GLU A 31 10.25 -4.69 -9.11
CA GLU A 31 9.03 -5.24 -8.52
C GLU A 31 9.01 -5.03 -7.00
N VAL A 32 7.87 -4.61 -6.45
CA VAL A 32 7.66 -4.49 -5.00
C VAL A 32 7.29 -5.87 -4.43
N VAL A 33 8.09 -6.35 -3.48
CA VAL A 33 7.90 -7.65 -2.80
C VAL A 33 7.04 -7.51 -1.55
N SER A 34 7.12 -6.38 -0.83
CA SER A 34 6.25 -6.12 0.31
C SER A 34 5.97 -4.63 0.52
N PHE A 35 4.81 -4.35 1.09
CA PHE A 35 4.31 -3.03 1.43
C PHE A 35 3.92 -3.01 2.90
N HIS A 36 4.45 -2.06 3.66
CA HIS A 36 4.07 -1.82 5.05
C HIS A 36 3.72 -0.35 5.23
N SER A 37 2.65 -0.06 5.98
CA SER A 37 2.28 1.30 6.34
C SER A 37 1.99 1.41 7.83
N ASP A 38 2.54 2.43 8.46
CA ASP A 38 2.24 2.80 9.84
C ASP A 38 1.67 4.21 9.88
N LEU A 39 0.64 4.43 10.68
CA LEU A 39 -0.02 5.73 10.84
C LEU A 39 0.15 6.18 12.29
N SER A 40 0.88 7.27 12.49
CA SER A 40 0.91 7.97 13.76
C SER A 40 -0.49 8.51 14.07
N THR A 41 -1.12 7.98 15.11
CA THR A 41 -2.42 8.49 15.60
C THR A 41 -2.28 9.80 16.37
N VAL A 42 -1.06 10.18 16.76
CA VAL A 42 -0.74 11.40 17.49
C VAL A 42 -0.55 12.58 16.54
N THR A 43 0.21 12.39 15.45
CA THR A 43 0.51 13.45 14.48
C THR A 43 -0.31 13.35 13.18
N GLY A 44 -0.91 12.19 12.91
CA GLY A 44 -1.63 11.92 11.67
C GLY A 44 -0.72 11.55 10.48
N GLU A 45 0.59 11.44 10.69
CA GLU A 45 1.55 11.12 9.64
C GLU A 45 1.57 9.64 9.31
N ARG A 46 1.66 9.30 8.02
CA ARG A 46 1.77 7.92 7.54
C ARG A 46 3.15 7.66 6.97
N VAL A 47 3.86 6.69 7.55
CA VAL A 47 5.10 6.15 7.00
C VAL A 47 4.76 4.93 6.16
N ILE A 48 5.34 4.86 4.95
CA ILE A 48 5.15 3.74 4.04
C ILE A 48 6.53 3.20 3.65
N VAL A 49 6.71 1.89 3.80
CA VAL A 49 7.95 1.18 3.48
C VAL A 49 7.67 0.16 2.37
N PHE A 50 8.43 0.27 1.29
CA PHE A 50 8.40 -0.67 0.17
C PHE A 50 9.67 -1.52 0.19
N LYS A 51 9.53 -2.84 0.14
CA LYS A 51 10.64 -3.75 -0.11
C LYS A 51 10.65 -4.11 -1.58
N LEU A 52 11.76 -3.85 -2.27
CA LEU A 52 11.93 -4.16 -3.68
C LEU A 52 12.65 -5.50 -3.86
N LYS A 53 12.46 -6.14 -5.02
CA LYS A 53 12.99 -7.46 -5.33
C LYS A 53 14.49 -7.46 -5.65
N ASP A 54 15.11 -6.30 -5.70
CA ASP A 54 16.51 -6.20 -6.09
C ASP A 54 17.38 -7.00 -5.12
N ASN A 55 18.09 -7.98 -5.68
CA ASN A 55 19.00 -8.84 -4.94
C ASN A 55 20.34 -8.12 -4.88
N PHE A 56 20.78 -7.74 -3.68
CA PHE A 56 22.20 -7.51 -3.43
C PHE A 56 22.94 -8.86 -3.39
#